data_AF-A0A8J2Q203-F1
#
_entry.id   AF-A0A8J2Q203-F1
#
_cell.length_a   1.000
_cell.length_b   1.000
_cell.length_c   1.000
_cell.angle_alpha   90.00
_cell.angle_beta   90.00
_cell.angle_gamma   90.00
#
_symmetry.space_group_name_H-M   'P 1'
#
loop_
_entity.id
_entity.type
_entity.pdbx_description
1 polymer ?
#
loop_
_entity_poly.entity_id
_entity_poly.type
_entity_poly.pdbx_seq_one_letter_code
_entity_poly.pdbx_strand_id
1 'polypeptide(L)'
;MGNSGSKINFRKAVIELTTKKSKVEEDAFWEELWASNINCAADVFALITADDIRSLRDNSPNNLAALCYKTVDRITIACNSPSTISSTKVLNCIRLLTRVCPYLFEDSDWKGFFWSLPPAEENEQFPHQPLACTLISALTDLLFCPEFTVSSLKSHQGGSDDLSAIDSCEYIWEAGVGFATRPPQIAEHDQRRAEILKLLLTCFSEVIYVPVIDENRMRWIARFTSAENRHVLPLFTSLLNVVCAYDPIGYGVPYNYLLFTDSREPLMQIALQVLIVCLDSETQSSVKKNEYADNFFINYLSRIHREEDFEFMLKGMTRLLTNPLVATYLPSSTKKITCHQELLVLLWKCCEYNQKFMFYLLKTSDVLEVLVPILFHVSASRNDPARVGLIHMGVFIILLLSGERNFGVRLNKPYTPRAAIDVQSFTGTHADLLILVFHKLITTGNHRLQSLFDCLLTIIVNVSPYLKSISMFAANKLIHLIEAFSTPWFLFSSPTNHLLIFFLLEVLNNIIQYQFDGNSNLVYTIIRKRQVFYQLANLSSDSAYIMKMLQGRKGRKSAAVTESKSSIVDGKPVG
;
A
#
# COMPACT_ATOMS: atom_id res chain seq x y z
N MET A 1 1.96 9.09 -41.93
CA MET A 1 0.52 8.95 -42.25
C MET A 1 -0.12 7.65 -41.72
N GLY A 2 0.61 6.69 -41.12
CA GLY A 2 0.06 5.37 -40.75
C GLY A 2 -0.62 5.22 -39.38
N ASN A 3 -0.52 6.18 -38.47
CA ASN A 3 -0.98 5.99 -37.07
C ASN A 3 -2.46 6.35 -36.83
N SER A 4 -3.05 7.21 -37.66
CA SER A 4 -4.47 7.58 -37.57
C SER A 4 -5.37 6.51 -38.18
N GLY A 5 -4.94 5.88 -39.27
CA GLY A 5 -5.69 4.80 -39.94
C GLY A 5 -5.80 3.54 -39.08
N SER A 6 -4.72 3.17 -38.37
CA SER A 6 -4.72 2.02 -37.46
C SER A 6 -5.70 2.19 -36.28
N LYS A 7 -5.76 3.38 -35.67
CA LYS A 7 -6.71 3.67 -34.58
C LYS A 7 -8.17 3.63 -35.05
N ILE A 8 -8.45 4.08 -36.28
CA ILE A 8 -9.78 4.02 -36.88
C ILE A 8 -10.19 2.57 -37.12
N ASN A 9 -9.30 1.74 -37.69
CA ASN A 9 -9.59 0.32 -37.93
C ASN A 9 -9.82 -0.42 -36.62
N PHE A 10 -8.99 -0.19 -35.61
CA PHE A 10 -9.18 -0.74 -34.27
C PHE A 10 -10.55 -0.35 -33.70
N ARG A 11 -10.94 0.93 -33.77
CA ARG A 11 -12.25 1.38 -33.28
C ARG A 11 -13.41 0.74 -34.05
N LYS A 12 -13.27 0.53 -35.37
CA LYS A 12 -14.26 -0.20 -36.17
C LYS A 12 -14.37 -1.65 -35.71
N ALA A 13 -13.26 -2.34 -35.48
CA ALA A 13 -13.26 -3.71 -34.97
C ALA A 13 -13.97 -3.81 -33.61
N VAL A 14 -13.76 -2.85 -32.71
CA VAL A 14 -14.47 -2.78 -31.40
C VAL A 14 -15.98 -2.60 -31.58
N ILE A 15 -16.43 -1.77 -32.52
CA ILE A 15 -17.86 -1.60 -32.82
C ILE A 15 -18.44 -2.86 -33.50
N GLU A 16 -17.65 -3.54 -34.34
CA GLU A 16 -18.08 -4.82 -34.93
C GLU A 16 -18.27 -5.90 -33.87
N LEU A 17 -17.42 -5.96 -32.83
CA LEU A 17 -17.59 -6.86 -31.68
C LEU A 17 -18.95 -6.67 -30.98
N THR A 18 -19.43 -5.43 -30.84
CA THR A 18 -20.68 -5.12 -30.13
C THR A 18 -21.94 -5.30 -30.98
N THR A 19 -21.81 -5.43 -32.30
CA THR A 19 -22.96 -5.35 -33.22
C THR A 19 -23.13 -6.54 -34.16
N LYS A 20 -22.08 -7.32 -34.48
CA LYS A 20 -22.14 -8.37 -35.51
C LYS A 20 -21.58 -9.71 -35.00
N LYS A 21 -22.21 -10.82 -35.43
CA LYS A 21 -21.75 -12.20 -35.16
C LYS A 21 -20.81 -12.77 -36.22
N SER A 22 -20.91 -12.34 -37.49
CA SER A 22 -20.41 -13.14 -38.62
C SER A 22 -18.91 -13.13 -38.89
N LYS A 23 -18.14 -12.16 -38.35
CA LYS A 23 -16.69 -12.03 -38.61
C LYS A 23 -15.79 -12.50 -37.46
N VAL A 24 -16.39 -12.83 -36.31
CA VAL A 24 -15.68 -13.19 -35.07
C VAL A 24 -14.96 -14.53 -35.23
N GLU A 25 -15.36 -15.34 -36.20
CA GLU A 25 -14.72 -16.62 -36.54
C GLU A 25 -13.47 -16.47 -37.42
N GLU A 26 -13.24 -15.31 -38.05
CA GLU A 26 -12.09 -15.09 -38.94
C GLU A 26 -10.83 -14.64 -38.15
N ASP A 27 -9.71 -15.35 -38.27
CA ASP A 27 -8.46 -14.97 -37.59
C ASP A 27 -7.93 -13.58 -38.03
N ALA A 28 -8.22 -13.16 -39.26
CA ALA A 28 -7.85 -11.84 -39.78
C ALA A 28 -8.54 -10.69 -39.03
N PHE A 29 -9.75 -10.91 -38.51
CA PHE A 29 -10.47 -9.92 -37.71
C PHE A 29 -9.70 -9.62 -36.41
N TRP A 30 -9.25 -10.67 -35.73
CA TRP A 30 -8.56 -10.52 -34.46
C TRP A 30 -7.18 -9.87 -34.60
N GLU A 31 -6.52 -10.07 -35.74
CA GLU A 31 -5.29 -9.34 -36.08
C GLU A 31 -5.48 -7.83 -36.07
N GLU A 32 -6.65 -7.29 -36.41
CA GLU A 32 -6.91 -5.84 -36.33
C GLU A 32 -6.90 -5.31 -34.88
N LEU A 33 -7.25 -6.15 -33.91
CA LEU A 33 -7.29 -5.78 -32.49
C LEU A 33 -5.89 -5.74 -31.89
N TRP A 34 -5.06 -6.77 -32.10
CA TRP A 34 -3.72 -6.82 -31.47
C TRP A 34 -2.57 -6.34 -32.34
N ALA A 35 -2.67 -6.36 -33.68
CA ALA A 35 -1.60 -5.87 -34.57
C ALA A 35 -1.67 -4.35 -34.81
N SER A 36 -2.66 -3.67 -34.25
CA SER A 36 -2.78 -2.21 -34.34
C SER A 36 -1.58 -1.50 -33.70
N ASN A 37 -1.13 -0.38 -34.30
CA ASN A 37 -0.05 0.50 -33.77
C ASN A 37 -0.50 1.26 -32.51
N ILE A 38 -1.06 0.56 -31.53
CA ILE A 38 -1.39 1.08 -30.22
C ILE A 38 -0.16 0.91 -29.34
N ASN A 39 0.40 2.03 -28.91
CA ASN A 39 1.69 2.03 -28.24
C ASN A 39 1.58 2.12 -26.71
N CYS A 40 0.38 2.39 -26.17
CA CYS A 40 0.16 2.50 -24.72
C CYS A 40 -1.24 2.05 -24.29
N ALA A 41 -1.38 1.69 -23.01
CA ALA A 41 -2.66 1.31 -22.42
C ALA A 41 -3.71 2.44 -22.47
N ALA A 42 -3.29 3.70 -22.34
CA ALA A 42 -4.20 4.86 -22.38
C ALA A 42 -4.95 4.96 -23.71
N ASP A 43 -4.30 4.63 -24.82
CA ASP A 43 -4.92 4.57 -26.15
C ASP A 43 -6.01 3.48 -26.20
N VAL A 44 -5.74 2.27 -25.67
CA VAL A 44 -6.75 1.20 -25.60
C VAL A 44 -7.95 1.64 -24.75
N PHE A 45 -7.71 2.25 -23.60
CA PHE A 45 -8.77 2.69 -22.68
C PHE A 45 -9.62 3.81 -23.27
N ALA A 46 -9.03 4.69 -24.09
CA ALA A 46 -9.75 5.73 -24.82
C ALA A 46 -10.56 5.16 -26.00
N LEU A 47 -10.02 4.16 -26.70
CA LEU A 47 -10.65 3.53 -27.87
C LEU A 47 -11.71 2.48 -27.51
N ILE A 48 -11.67 1.92 -26.30
CA ILE A 48 -12.66 0.99 -25.76
C ILE A 48 -13.31 1.60 -24.51
N THR A 49 -14.45 2.24 -24.71
CA THR A 49 -15.19 2.92 -23.64
C THR A 49 -15.85 1.93 -22.69
N ALA A 50 -16.27 2.39 -21.52
CA ALA A 50 -16.98 1.55 -20.55
C ALA A 50 -18.30 1.03 -21.14
N ASP A 51 -19.00 1.87 -21.90
CA ASP A 51 -20.29 1.53 -22.51
C ASP A 51 -20.15 0.48 -23.61
N ASP A 52 -19.04 0.52 -24.38
CA ASP A 52 -18.76 -0.52 -25.37
C ASP A 52 -18.61 -1.89 -24.69
N ILE A 53 -17.88 -1.96 -23.58
CA ILE A 53 -17.60 -3.22 -22.87
C ILE A 53 -18.88 -3.75 -22.21
N ARG A 54 -19.69 -2.88 -21.59
CA ARG A 54 -20.99 -3.29 -21.04
C ARG A 54 -21.94 -3.74 -22.13
N SER A 55 -22.02 -3.03 -23.25
CA SER A 55 -22.81 -3.48 -24.40
C SER A 55 -22.30 -4.82 -24.95
N LEU A 56 -20.99 -5.04 -24.99
CA LEU A 56 -20.40 -6.31 -25.41
C LEU A 56 -20.78 -7.45 -24.46
N ARG A 57 -20.67 -7.20 -23.14
CA ARG A 57 -21.02 -8.16 -22.08
C ARG A 57 -22.50 -8.52 -22.09
N ASP A 58 -23.37 -7.50 -22.16
CA ASP A 58 -24.81 -7.66 -21.95
C ASP A 58 -25.53 -8.10 -23.24
N ASN A 59 -25.13 -7.56 -24.40
CA ASN A 59 -25.81 -7.82 -25.69
C ASN A 59 -25.11 -8.87 -26.56
N SER A 60 -23.83 -9.15 -26.32
CA SER A 60 -23.04 -10.08 -27.15
C SER A 60 -22.03 -10.91 -26.32
N PRO A 61 -22.49 -11.64 -25.28
CA PRO A 61 -21.61 -12.34 -24.33
C PRO A 61 -20.69 -13.37 -25.00
N ASN A 62 -21.14 -14.04 -26.06
CA ASN A 62 -20.29 -14.99 -26.81
C ASN A 62 -19.09 -14.30 -27.47
N ASN A 63 -19.27 -13.07 -27.98
CA ASN A 63 -18.18 -12.30 -28.57
C ASN A 63 -17.17 -11.85 -27.51
N LEU A 64 -17.66 -11.49 -26.31
CA LEU A 64 -16.80 -11.18 -25.16
C LEU A 64 -15.98 -12.40 -24.72
N ALA A 65 -16.62 -13.56 -24.61
CA ALA A 65 -15.96 -14.81 -24.28
C ALA A 65 -14.89 -15.15 -25.32
N ALA A 66 -15.22 -15.06 -26.61
CA ALA A 66 -14.28 -15.29 -27.71
C ALA A 66 -13.09 -14.32 -27.66
N LEU A 67 -13.32 -13.03 -27.37
CA LEU A 67 -12.26 -12.05 -27.17
C LEU A 67 -11.32 -12.49 -26.04
N CYS A 68 -11.84 -12.89 -24.89
CA CYS A 68 -11.02 -13.37 -23.78
C CYS A 68 -10.22 -14.62 -24.16
N TYR A 69 -10.87 -15.65 -24.73
CA TYR A 69 -10.19 -16.89 -25.12
C TYR A 69 -9.10 -16.65 -26.16
N LYS A 70 -9.40 -15.95 -27.26
CA LYS A 70 -8.42 -15.64 -28.32
C LYS A 70 -7.28 -14.76 -27.83
N THR A 71 -7.54 -13.86 -26.88
CA THR A 71 -6.49 -13.01 -26.29
C THR A 71 -5.55 -13.84 -25.40
N VAL A 72 -6.09 -14.72 -24.56
CA VAL A 72 -5.28 -15.64 -23.73
C VAL A 72 -4.51 -16.62 -24.61
N ASP A 73 -5.16 -17.20 -25.62
CA ASP A 73 -4.53 -18.08 -26.62
C ASP A 73 -3.29 -17.43 -27.25
N ARG A 74 -3.43 -16.19 -27.71
CA ARG A 74 -2.32 -15.48 -28.35
C ARG A 74 -1.17 -15.19 -27.38
N ILE A 75 -1.45 -14.95 -26.10
CA ILE A 75 -0.42 -14.83 -25.06
C ILE A 75 0.28 -16.18 -24.86
N THR A 76 -0.46 -17.28 -24.79
CA THR A 76 0.10 -18.63 -24.66
C THR A 76 0.95 -19.03 -25.87
N ILE A 77 0.51 -18.72 -27.10
CA ILE A 77 1.30 -18.98 -28.31
C ILE A 77 2.63 -18.21 -28.28
N ALA A 78 2.64 -16.98 -27.75
CA ALA A 78 3.87 -16.22 -27.60
C ALA A 78 4.87 -16.88 -26.63
N CYS A 79 4.38 -17.57 -25.60
CA CYS A 79 5.22 -18.37 -24.70
C CYS A 79 5.79 -19.62 -25.39
N ASN A 80 5.00 -20.26 -26.26
CA ASN A 80 5.40 -21.49 -26.95
C ASN A 80 6.37 -21.23 -28.13
N SER A 81 6.49 -19.99 -28.59
CA SER A 81 7.39 -19.62 -29.69
C SER A 81 8.11 -18.29 -29.43
N PRO A 82 8.98 -18.23 -28.40
CA PRO A 82 9.63 -17.00 -27.95
C PRO A 82 10.45 -16.31 -29.04
N SER A 83 11.10 -17.09 -29.92
CA SER A 83 11.91 -16.59 -31.05
C SER A 83 11.12 -15.74 -32.04
N THR A 84 9.80 -15.90 -32.10
CA THR A 84 8.91 -15.19 -33.03
C THR A 84 8.02 -14.16 -32.34
N ILE A 85 8.28 -13.87 -31.06
CA ILE A 85 7.42 -13.02 -30.25
C ILE A 85 7.27 -11.61 -30.84
N SER A 86 6.04 -11.25 -31.20
CA SER A 86 5.71 -9.88 -31.56
C SER A 86 5.37 -9.10 -30.29
N SER A 87 6.35 -8.37 -29.76
CA SER A 87 6.22 -7.63 -28.49
C SER A 87 4.97 -6.73 -28.46
N THR A 88 4.70 -6.00 -29.54
CA THR A 88 3.53 -5.11 -29.64
C THR A 88 2.21 -5.88 -29.56
N LYS A 89 2.09 -7.02 -30.27
CA LYS A 89 0.86 -7.83 -30.26
C LYS A 89 0.57 -8.38 -28.87
N VAL A 90 1.58 -8.95 -28.21
CA VAL A 90 1.45 -9.50 -26.85
C VAL A 90 1.07 -8.41 -25.86
N LEU A 91 1.70 -7.24 -25.91
CA LEU A 91 1.35 -6.11 -25.05
C LEU A 91 -0.08 -5.61 -25.31
N ASN A 92 -0.54 -5.57 -26.55
CA ASN A 92 -1.92 -5.20 -26.84
C ASN A 92 -2.93 -6.22 -26.29
N CYS A 93 -2.63 -7.52 -26.38
CA CYS A 93 -3.41 -8.56 -25.70
C CYS A 93 -3.49 -8.33 -24.18
N ILE A 94 -2.35 -8.03 -23.54
CA ILE A 94 -2.29 -7.72 -22.10
C ILE A 94 -3.15 -6.49 -21.76
N ARG A 95 -3.05 -5.41 -22.55
CA ARG A 95 -3.83 -4.17 -22.37
C ARG A 95 -5.33 -4.39 -22.56
N LEU A 96 -5.72 -5.21 -23.53
CA LEU A 96 -7.12 -5.58 -23.78
C LEU A 96 -7.70 -6.30 -22.56
N LEU A 97 -7.04 -7.34 -22.06
CA LEU A 97 -7.50 -8.04 -20.85
C LEU A 97 -7.53 -7.11 -19.63
N THR A 98 -6.50 -6.27 -19.47
CA THR A 98 -6.43 -5.27 -18.37
C THR A 98 -7.64 -4.33 -18.41
N ARG A 99 -8.10 -3.97 -19.61
CA ARG A 99 -9.27 -3.10 -19.79
C ARG A 99 -10.59 -3.82 -19.54
N VAL A 100 -10.69 -5.08 -19.93
CA VAL A 100 -11.96 -5.83 -20.01
C VAL A 100 -12.27 -6.58 -18.71
N CYS A 101 -11.28 -7.17 -18.04
CA CYS A 101 -11.49 -8.02 -16.85
C CYS A 101 -12.36 -7.39 -15.74
N PRO A 102 -12.18 -6.11 -15.33
CA PRO A 102 -13.01 -5.53 -14.27
C PRO A 102 -14.53 -5.57 -14.58
N TYR A 103 -14.90 -5.43 -15.86
CA TYR A 103 -16.31 -5.46 -16.27
C TYR A 103 -16.90 -6.87 -16.27
N LEU A 104 -16.07 -7.91 -16.40
CA LEU A 104 -16.51 -9.28 -16.15
C LEU A 104 -16.76 -9.48 -14.65
N PHE A 105 -15.90 -8.95 -13.79
CA PHE A 105 -16.07 -9.09 -12.33
C PHE A 105 -17.27 -8.32 -11.78
N GLU A 106 -17.71 -7.24 -12.44
CA GLU A 106 -18.92 -6.50 -12.08
C GLU A 106 -20.21 -7.35 -12.17
N ASP A 107 -20.23 -8.43 -12.95
CA ASP A 107 -21.42 -9.22 -13.25
C ASP A 107 -21.34 -10.64 -12.68
N SER A 108 -22.38 -11.06 -11.94
CA SER A 108 -22.43 -12.39 -11.32
C SER A 108 -22.43 -13.54 -12.33
N ASP A 109 -22.96 -13.33 -13.53
CA ASP A 109 -23.03 -14.36 -14.56
C ASP A 109 -21.63 -14.75 -15.09
N TRP A 110 -20.66 -13.83 -14.94
CA TRP A 110 -19.28 -14.00 -15.39
C TRP A 110 -18.33 -14.49 -14.29
N LYS A 111 -18.79 -14.60 -13.04
CA LYS A 111 -17.97 -15.00 -11.88
C LYS A 111 -17.25 -16.34 -12.06
N GLY A 112 -17.86 -17.28 -12.78
CA GLY A 112 -17.27 -18.59 -13.08
C GLY A 112 -16.33 -18.60 -14.28
N PHE A 113 -16.41 -17.61 -15.18
CA PHE A 113 -15.89 -17.70 -16.54
C PHE A 113 -14.43 -18.12 -16.62
N PHE A 114 -13.54 -17.47 -15.87
CA PHE A 114 -12.10 -17.81 -15.89
C PHE A 114 -11.77 -19.11 -15.15
N TRP A 115 -12.60 -19.53 -14.20
CA TRP A 115 -12.33 -20.65 -13.28
C TRP A 115 -13.08 -21.94 -13.66
N SER A 116 -14.02 -21.87 -14.59
CA SER A 116 -14.72 -23.02 -15.15
C SER A 116 -13.81 -23.79 -16.12
N LEU A 117 -13.98 -25.11 -16.14
CA LEU A 117 -13.33 -25.96 -17.14
C LEU A 117 -13.98 -25.72 -18.52
N PRO A 118 -13.19 -25.57 -19.59
CA PRO A 118 -13.73 -25.54 -20.94
C PRO A 118 -14.43 -26.87 -21.28
N PRO A 119 -15.44 -26.89 -22.17
CA PRO A 119 -16.06 -28.12 -22.64
C PRO A 119 -15.02 -29.09 -23.20
N ALA A 120 -15.14 -30.38 -22.89
CA ALA A 120 -14.17 -31.42 -23.25
C ALA A 120 -14.07 -31.69 -24.76
N GLU A 121 -14.98 -31.14 -25.56
CA GLU A 121 -15.07 -31.33 -27.00
C GLU A 121 -14.83 -29.98 -27.69
N GLU A 122 -13.63 -29.79 -28.27
CA GLU A 122 -13.38 -29.14 -29.58
C GLU A 122 -11.94 -28.63 -29.80
N ASN A 123 -11.02 -28.60 -28.81
CA ASN A 123 -9.63 -28.18 -29.06
C ASN A 123 -8.58 -28.95 -28.23
N GLU A 124 -7.84 -29.86 -28.87
CA GLU A 124 -6.64 -30.54 -28.31
C GLU A 124 -5.49 -29.56 -27.97
N GLN A 125 -5.60 -28.27 -28.33
CA GLN A 125 -4.56 -27.26 -28.15
C GLN A 125 -4.50 -26.67 -26.73
N PHE A 126 -5.57 -26.77 -25.92
CA PHE A 126 -5.55 -26.27 -24.55
C PHE A 126 -5.40 -27.40 -23.53
N PRO A 127 -4.50 -27.27 -22.54
CA PRO A 127 -4.53 -28.17 -21.38
C PRO A 127 -5.93 -28.10 -20.75
N HIS A 128 -6.46 -29.25 -20.33
CA HIS A 128 -7.80 -29.39 -19.74
C HIS A 128 -7.85 -28.76 -18.33
N GLN A 129 -7.68 -27.44 -18.26
CA GLN A 129 -7.60 -26.62 -17.06
C GLN A 129 -8.35 -25.29 -17.27
N PRO A 130 -8.73 -24.58 -16.17
CA PRO A 130 -9.40 -23.30 -16.28
C PRO A 130 -8.57 -22.22 -16.99
N LEU A 131 -9.25 -21.28 -17.66
CA LEU A 131 -8.62 -20.18 -18.39
C LEU A 131 -7.72 -19.31 -17.49
N ALA A 132 -8.10 -19.12 -16.22
CA ALA A 132 -7.30 -18.44 -15.20
C ALA A 132 -5.93 -19.08 -15.02
N CYS A 133 -5.87 -20.41 -14.94
CA CYS A 133 -4.62 -21.16 -14.76
C CYS A 133 -3.70 -20.97 -15.97
N THR A 134 -4.25 -21.09 -17.18
CA THR A 134 -3.52 -20.86 -18.43
C THR A 134 -3.00 -19.43 -18.52
N LEU A 135 -3.82 -18.44 -18.18
CA LEU A 135 -3.43 -17.04 -18.18
C LEU A 135 -2.32 -16.75 -17.16
N ILE A 136 -2.46 -17.20 -15.91
CA ILE A 136 -1.42 -16.99 -14.88
C ILE A 136 -0.10 -17.61 -15.34
N SER A 137 -0.11 -18.87 -15.80
CA SER A 137 1.09 -19.55 -16.28
C SER A 137 1.74 -18.81 -17.45
N ALA A 138 0.96 -18.41 -18.46
CA ALA A 138 1.50 -17.69 -19.60
C ALA A 138 2.09 -16.31 -19.21
N LEU A 139 1.44 -15.58 -18.31
CA LEU A 139 1.97 -14.29 -17.83
C LEU A 139 3.23 -14.46 -16.99
N THR A 140 3.33 -15.49 -16.15
CA THR A 140 4.54 -15.74 -15.36
C THR A 140 5.69 -16.25 -16.22
N ASP A 141 5.43 -17.05 -17.26
CA ASP A 141 6.43 -17.44 -18.26
C ASP A 141 6.96 -16.21 -19.02
N LEU A 142 6.06 -15.32 -19.47
CA LEU A 142 6.45 -14.06 -20.13
C LEU A 142 7.28 -13.14 -19.25
N LEU A 143 7.12 -13.18 -17.92
CA LEU A 143 7.89 -12.38 -16.96
C LEU A 143 9.36 -12.80 -16.83
N PHE A 144 9.71 -14.00 -17.31
CA PHE A 144 11.08 -14.51 -17.39
C PHE A 144 11.49 -14.93 -18.80
N CYS A 145 10.75 -14.49 -19.82
CA CYS A 145 11.05 -14.80 -21.22
C CYS A 145 12.29 -14.02 -21.70
N PRO A 146 13.38 -14.70 -22.12
CA PRO A 146 14.57 -14.06 -22.66
C PRO A 146 14.26 -13.17 -23.87
N GLU A 147 14.96 -12.04 -23.98
CA GLU A 147 14.81 -10.98 -24.99
C GLU A 147 13.44 -10.27 -25.01
N PHE A 148 12.46 -10.77 -24.25
CA PHE A 148 11.19 -10.11 -24.04
C PHE A 148 11.17 -9.32 -22.73
N THR A 149 11.41 -9.97 -21.58
CA THR A 149 11.42 -9.31 -20.26
C THR A 149 12.71 -9.52 -19.50
N VAL A 150 13.61 -10.40 -19.92
CA VAL A 150 14.92 -10.62 -19.29
C VAL A 150 16.00 -10.74 -20.38
N SER A 151 17.24 -10.38 -20.07
CA SER A 151 18.34 -10.54 -21.05
C SER A 151 18.80 -11.99 -21.10
N SER A 152 19.10 -12.50 -22.29
CA SER A 152 19.65 -13.86 -22.46
C SER A 152 21.04 -13.97 -21.82
N LEU A 153 21.29 -15.08 -21.13
CA LEU A 153 22.58 -15.37 -20.51
C LEU A 153 23.59 -15.87 -21.55
N LYS A 154 24.85 -15.47 -21.42
CA LYS A 154 25.93 -15.84 -22.36
C LYS A 154 26.16 -17.35 -22.46
N SER A 155 25.82 -18.12 -21.41
CA SER A 155 25.88 -19.59 -21.38
C SER A 155 24.85 -20.27 -22.28
N HIS A 156 23.79 -19.56 -22.69
CA HIS A 156 22.68 -20.08 -23.50
C HIS A 156 22.60 -19.44 -24.89
N GLN A 157 23.74 -19.01 -25.45
CA GLN A 157 23.82 -18.54 -26.84
C GLN A 157 23.58 -19.73 -27.79
N GLY A 158 22.30 -19.92 -28.17
CA GLY A 158 21.79 -21.06 -28.94
C GLY A 158 20.47 -21.64 -28.39
N GLY A 159 19.75 -20.86 -27.56
CA GLY A 159 18.67 -21.31 -26.68
C GLY A 159 17.63 -22.24 -27.28
N SER A 160 17.16 -23.19 -26.47
CA SER A 160 15.93 -23.92 -26.74
C SER A 160 14.76 -22.93 -26.72
N ASP A 161 13.89 -22.98 -27.72
CA ASP A 161 12.63 -22.22 -27.76
C ASP A 161 11.64 -22.64 -26.65
N ASP A 162 11.98 -23.67 -25.88
CA ASP A 162 11.17 -24.18 -24.78
C ASP A 162 11.39 -23.37 -23.49
N LEU A 163 10.46 -22.47 -23.18
CA LEU A 163 10.45 -21.74 -21.90
C LEU A 163 10.34 -22.70 -20.70
N SER A 164 9.76 -23.90 -20.86
CA SER A 164 9.51 -24.83 -19.76
C SER A 164 10.81 -25.35 -19.12
N ALA A 165 11.92 -25.33 -19.87
CA ALA A 165 13.24 -25.76 -19.42
C ALA A 165 14.07 -24.67 -18.72
N ILE A 166 13.60 -23.42 -18.70
CA ILE A 166 14.36 -22.29 -18.14
C ILE A 166 14.35 -22.33 -16.60
N ASP A 167 15.54 -22.29 -15.99
CA ASP A 167 15.67 -21.95 -14.57
C ASP A 167 15.55 -20.44 -14.36
N SER A 168 14.33 -20.00 -14.07
CA SER A 168 14.03 -18.60 -13.78
C SER A 168 14.81 -17.99 -12.59
N CYS A 169 15.44 -18.79 -11.73
CA CYS A 169 16.28 -18.28 -10.65
C CYS A 169 17.53 -17.55 -11.17
N GLU A 170 17.99 -17.86 -12.38
CA GLU A 170 19.12 -17.17 -13.01
C GLU A 170 18.73 -15.78 -13.57
N TYR A 171 17.43 -15.50 -13.68
CA TYR A 171 16.88 -14.32 -14.35
C TYR A 171 16.16 -13.35 -13.39
N ILE A 172 16.50 -13.39 -12.10
CA ILE A 172 15.98 -12.46 -11.09
C ILE A 172 16.28 -11.00 -11.50
N TRP A 173 15.29 -10.11 -11.38
CA TRP A 173 15.30 -8.79 -12.04
C TRP A 173 16.20 -7.73 -11.38
N GLU A 174 16.67 -7.99 -10.17
CA GLU A 174 17.52 -7.07 -9.40
C GLU A 174 18.30 -7.80 -8.31
N ALA A 175 19.52 -7.34 -8.05
CA ALA A 175 20.34 -7.87 -6.96
C ALA A 175 19.77 -7.47 -5.58
N GLY A 176 19.96 -8.32 -4.57
CA GLY A 176 19.46 -8.12 -3.23
C GLY A 176 19.30 -9.44 -2.48
N VAL A 177 18.16 -9.59 -1.80
CA VAL A 177 17.85 -10.80 -1.04
C VAL A 177 17.92 -12.02 -1.95
N GLY A 178 18.67 -13.05 -1.54
CA GLY A 178 18.73 -14.33 -2.26
C GLY A 178 19.37 -14.29 -3.66
N PHE A 179 19.86 -13.14 -4.14
CA PHE A 179 20.45 -13.01 -5.47
C PHE A 179 21.50 -11.90 -5.53
N ALA A 180 22.77 -12.25 -5.73
CA ALA A 180 23.87 -11.28 -5.69
C ALA A 180 24.20 -10.64 -7.05
N THR A 181 23.86 -11.32 -8.16
CA THR A 181 24.24 -10.87 -9.50
C THR A 181 23.35 -9.70 -9.93
N ARG A 182 23.96 -8.60 -10.38
CA ARG A 182 23.19 -7.47 -10.90
C ARG A 182 22.92 -7.66 -12.40
N PRO A 183 21.67 -7.86 -12.83
CA PRO A 183 21.34 -8.01 -14.24
C PRO A 183 21.45 -6.67 -14.99
N PRO A 184 21.59 -6.70 -16.33
CA PRO A 184 21.48 -5.50 -17.15
C PRO A 184 20.12 -4.81 -16.98
N GLN A 185 20.12 -3.50 -16.79
CA GLN A 185 18.90 -2.70 -16.70
C GLN A 185 18.51 -2.20 -18.10
N ILE A 186 17.40 -2.71 -18.63
CA ILE A 186 16.87 -2.36 -19.95
C ILE A 186 15.46 -1.79 -19.76
N ALA A 187 15.26 -0.53 -20.17
CA ALA A 187 14.01 0.20 -19.95
C ALA A 187 12.78 -0.49 -20.57
N GLU A 188 12.94 -1.10 -21.75
CA GLU A 188 11.85 -1.83 -22.41
C GLU A 188 11.43 -3.08 -21.62
N HIS A 189 12.37 -3.80 -21.02
CA HIS A 189 12.06 -4.95 -20.17
C HIS A 189 11.25 -4.50 -18.95
N ASP A 190 11.63 -3.39 -18.32
CA ASP A 190 10.92 -2.85 -17.17
C ASP A 190 9.51 -2.39 -17.52
N GLN A 191 9.33 -1.76 -18.68
CA GLN A 191 8.02 -1.39 -19.19
C GLN A 191 7.13 -2.63 -19.42
N ARG A 192 7.65 -3.65 -20.10
CA ARG A 192 6.91 -4.90 -20.38
C ARG A 192 6.53 -5.64 -19.10
N ARG A 193 7.47 -5.79 -18.15
CA ARG A 193 7.21 -6.35 -16.82
C ARG A 193 6.09 -5.57 -16.11
N ALA A 194 6.15 -4.24 -16.15
CA ALA A 194 5.14 -3.40 -15.50
C ALA A 194 3.75 -3.58 -16.11
N GLU A 195 3.63 -3.75 -17.43
CA GLU A 195 2.34 -4.02 -18.09
C GLU A 195 1.78 -5.40 -17.74
N ILE A 196 2.63 -6.44 -17.69
CA ILE A 196 2.22 -7.79 -17.27
C ILE A 196 1.74 -7.79 -15.80
N LEU A 197 2.50 -7.15 -14.91
CA LEU A 197 2.14 -7.03 -13.49
C LEU A 197 0.84 -6.24 -13.28
N LYS A 198 0.53 -5.26 -14.14
CA LYS A 198 -0.76 -4.54 -14.11
C LYS A 198 -1.93 -5.46 -14.45
N LEU A 199 -1.78 -6.34 -15.44
CA LEU A 199 -2.82 -7.33 -15.74
C LEU A 199 -3.00 -8.31 -14.58
N LEU A 200 -1.90 -8.82 -13.99
CA LEU A 200 -1.97 -9.69 -12.82
C LEU A 200 -2.68 -9.02 -11.64
N LEU A 201 -2.33 -7.77 -11.32
CA LEU A 201 -3.01 -6.99 -10.28
C LEU A 201 -4.50 -6.76 -10.61
N THR A 202 -4.83 -6.57 -11.89
CA THR A 202 -6.22 -6.44 -12.35
C THR A 202 -6.98 -7.74 -12.11
N CYS A 203 -6.40 -8.90 -12.41
CA CYS A 203 -6.99 -10.20 -12.08
C CYS A 203 -7.17 -10.38 -10.56
N PHE A 204 -6.19 -9.96 -9.76
CA PHE A 204 -6.28 -10.03 -8.28
C PHE A 204 -7.37 -9.13 -7.70
N SER A 205 -7.80 -8.11 -8.45
CA SER A 205 -8.87 -7.20 -8.01
C SER A 205 -10.27 -7.81 -7.99
N GLU A 206 -10.46 -9.04 -8.52
CA GLU A 206 -11.73 -9.79 -8.40
C GLU A 206 -12.23 -9.84 -6.94
N VAL A 207 -11.28 -9.86 -6.00
CA VAL A 207 -11.48 -9.82 -4.55
C VAL A 207 -12.38 -8.66 -4.06
N ILE A 208 -12.44 -7.55 -4.81
CA ILE A 208 -13.22 -6.35 -4.50
C ILE A 208 -14.70 -6.54 -4.89
N TYR A 209 -14.96 -7.39 -5.88
CA TYR A 209 -16.29 -7.65 -6.43
C TYR A 209 -16.96 -8.88 -5.78
N VAL A 210 -16.19 -9.69 -5.06
CA VAL A 210 -16.67 -10.90 -4.40
C VAL A 210 -16.93 -10.66 -2.90
N PRO A 211 -18.08 -11.09 -2.34
CA PRO A 211 -18.36 -10.98 -0.92
C PRO A 211 -17.30 -11.68 -0.04
N VAL A 212 -17.02 -11.11 1.14
CA VAL A 212 -16.02 -11.62 2.10
C VAL A 212 -16.26 -13.08 2.54
N ILE A 213 -17.52 -13.55 2.47
CA ILE A 213 -17.93 -14.90 2.89
C ILE A 213 -17.52 -15.97 1.86
N ASP A 214 -17.17 -15.57 0.63
CA ASP A 214 -16.83 -16.53 -0.42
C ASP A 214 -15.43 -17.14 -0.19
N GLU A 215 -15.37 -18.45 0.02
CA GLU A 215 -14.12 -19.21 0.20
C GLU A 215 -13.16 -19.06 -0.98
N ASN A 216 -13.68 -18.67 -2.14
CA ASN A 216 -12.95 -18.60 -3.39
C ASN A 216 -12.53 -17.19 -3.78
N ARG A 217 -12.76 -16.23 -2.90
CA ARG A 217 -12.45 -14.80 -3.10
C ARG A 217 -11.00 -14.53 -3.50
N MET A 218 -10.07 -15.41 -3.10
CA MET A 218 -8.63 -15.23 -3.30
C MET A 218 -8.00 -16.19 -4.35
N ARG A 219 -8.78 -16.88 -5.18
CA ARG A 219 -8.27 -17.95 -6.08
C ARG A 219 -7.11 -17.49 -7.00
N TRP A 220 -7.17 -16.27 -7.56
CA TRP A 220 -6.08 -15.77 -8.42
C TRP A 220 -4.76 -15.63 -7.66
N ILE A 221 -4.81 -15.02 -6.48
CA ILE A 221 -3.64 -14.81 -5.62
C ILE A 221 -3.13 -16.16 -5.13
N ALA A 222 -4.02 -17.03 -4.65
CA ALA A 222 -3.68 -18.37 -4.19
C ALA A 222 -2.93 -19.17 -5.26
N ARG A 223 -3.43 -19.20 -6.50
CA ARG A 223 -2.76 -19.87 -7.63
C ARG A 223 -1.43 -19.20 -8.01
N PHE A 224 -1.35 -17.88 -7.97
CA PHE A 224 -0.10 -17.16 -8.28
C PHE A 224 0.99 -17.41 -7.24
N THR A 225 0.63 -17.53 -5.96
CA THR A 225 1.57 -17.76 -4.85
C THR A 225 1.80 -19.24 -4.51
N SER A 226 1.18 -20.18 -5.23
CA SER A 226 1.30 -21.62 -4.94
C SER A 226 2.54 -22.25 -5.56
N ALA A 227 2.87 -23.47 -5.13
CA ALA A 227 3.92 -24.29 -5.73
C ALA A 227 3.65 -24.64 -7.21
N GLU A 228 2.41 -24.52 -7.67
CA GLU A 228 2.04 -24.81 -9.05
C GLU A 228 2.53 -23.71 -10.01
N ASN A 229 2.86 -22.53 -9.48
CA ASN A 229 3.59 -21.52 -10.22
C ASN A 229 5.10 -21.82 -10.12
N ARG A 230 5.68 -22.37 -11.18
CA ARG A 230 7.11 -22.71 -11.25
C ARG A 230 8.04 -21.52 -11.00
N HIS A 231 7.57 -20.30 -11.23
CA HIS A 231 8.33 -19.06 -11.06
C HIS A 231 8.14 -18.39 -9.70
N VAL A 232 7.43 -19.01 -8.75
CA VAL A 232 7.01 -18.38 -7.50
C VAL A 232 8.17 -17.80 -6.68
N LEU A 233 9.31 -18.50 -6.59
CA LEU A 233 10.50 -18.01 -5.88
C LEU A 233 11.17 -16.81 -6.60
N PRO A 234 11.57 -16.90 -7.88
CA PRO A 234 12.19 -15.77 -8.56
C PRO A 234 11.24 -14.57 -8.72
N LEU A 235 9.93 -14.78 -8.77
CA LEU A 235 8.94 -13.68 -8.70
C LEU A 235 9.02 -12.97 -7.36
N PHE A 236 8.89 -13.70 -6.25
CA PHE A 236 9.00 -13.11 -4.90
C PHE A 236 10.29 -12.29 -4.76
N THR A 237 11.42 -12.91 -5.11
CA THR A 237 12.75 -12.28 -4.99
C THR A 237 12.87 -11.05 -5.90
N SER A 238 12.40 -11.12 -7.14
CA SER A 238 12.47 -10.00 -8.08
C SER A 238 11.61 -8.82 -7.62
N LEU A 239 10.38 -9.07 -7.17
CA LEU A 239 9.47 -8.02 -6.68
C LEU A 239 10.07 -7.32 -5.45
N LEU A 240 10.56 -8.08 -4.46
CA LEU A 240 11.17 -7.54 -3.26
C LEU A 240 12.44 -6.73 -3.59
N ASN A 241 13.34 -7.28 -4.40
CA ASN A 241 14.60 -6.63 -4.72
C ASN A 241 14.41 -5.37 -5.56
N VAL A 242 13.48 -5.36 -6.52
CA VAL A 242 13.14 -4.15 -7.30
C VAL A 242 12.68 -3.02 -6.38
N VAL A 243 11.83 -3.31 -5.40
CA VAL A 243 11.35 -2.31 -4.43
C VAL A 243 12.49 -1.82 -3.55
N CYS A 244 13.23 -2.72 -2.91
CA CYS A 244 14.27 -2.36 -1.94
C CYS A 244 15.52 -1.73 -2.59
N ALA A 245 15.81 -2.04 -3.87
CA ALA A 245 16.94 -1.46 -4.60
C ALA A 245 16.62 -0.12 -5.28
N TYR A 246 15.34 0.22 -5.47
CA TYR A 246 14.95 1.44 -6.19
C TYR A 246 15.48 2.70 -5.48
N ASP A 247 16.11 3.58 -6.26
CA ASP A 247 16.66 4.85 -5.80
C ASP A 247 16.02 6.02 -6.57
N PRO A 248 15.13 6.80 -5.93
CA PRO A 248 14.44 7.92 -6.57
C PRO A 248 15.35 9.13 -6.83
N ILE A 249 16.54 9.18 -6.22
CA ILE A 249 17.48 10.30 -6.31
C ILE A 249 18.52 10.05 -7.42
N GLY A 250 18.95 8.79 -7.58
CA GLY A 250 19.96 8.40 -8.56
C GLY A 250 21.31 9.08 -8.28
N TYR A 251 21.85 9.81 -9.25
CA TYR A 251 23.15 10.48 -9.12
C TYR A 251 23.18 11.63 -8.10
N GLY A 252 22.07 11.98 -7.44
CA GLY A 252 22.04 13.08 -6.46
C GLY A 252 22.09 14.47 -7.08
N VAL A 253 21.98 14.57 -8.41
CA VAL A 253 21.99 15.84 -9.14
C VAL A 253 20.61 16.50 -9.07
N PRO A 254 20.52 17.79 -8.67
CA PRO A 254 19.27 18.56 -8.70
C PRO A 254 18.58 18.50 -10.08
N TYR A 255 17.25 18.31 -10.07
CA TYR A 255 16.39 18.28 -11.27
C TYR A 255 16.70 17.15 -12.28
N ASN A 256 17.53 16.16 -11.91
CA ASN A 256 17.87 15.03 -12.79
C ASN A 256 16.63 14.33 -13.38
N TYR A 257 15.58 14.21 -12.57
CA TYR A 257 14.32 13.59 -12.96
C TYR A 257 13.50 14.37 -14.00
N LEU A 258 13.85 15.64 -14.28
CA LEU A 258 13.25 16.43 -15.37
C LEU A 258 13.97 16.20 -16.70
N LEU A 259 15.24 15.81 -16.65
CA LEU A 259 16.09 15.61 -17.82
C LEU A 259 16.05 14.16 -18.32
N PHE A 260 15.87 13.21 -17.40
CA PHE A 260 15.87 11.78 -17.72
C PHE A 260 14.56 11.12 -17.29
N THR A 261 14.00 10.32 -18.19
CA THR A 261 12.82 9.50 -17.91
C THR A 261 13.20 8.34 -17.01
N ASP A 262 12.57 8.27 -15.85
CA ASP A 262 12.71 7.14 -14.94
C ASP A 262 11.78 6.00 -15.36
N SER A 263 12.33 5.01 -16.06
CA SER A 263 11.61 3.81 -16.48
C SER A 263 11.43 2.77 -15.37
N ARG A 264 12.14 2.91 -14.23
CA ARG A 264 12.15 1.92 -13.15
C ARG A 264 11.04 2.19 -12.13
N GLU A 265 10.71 3.46 -11.87
CA GLU A 265 9.64 3.80 -10.91
C GLU A 265 8.30 3.12 -11.22
N PRO A 266 7.79 3.11 -12.48
CA PRO A 266 6.53 2.45 -12.76
C PRO A 266 6.55 0.95 -12.46
N LEU A 267 7.69 0.29 -12.70
CA LEU A 267 7.89 -1.12 -12.33
C LEU A 267 7.94 -1.29 -10.80
N MET A 268 8.67 -0.43 -10.09
CA MET A 268 8.75 -0.46 -8.64
C MET A 268 7.37 -0.30 -7.99
N GLN A 269 6.55 0.64 -8.47
CA GLN A 269 5.22 0.89 -7.91
C GLN A 269 4.30 -0.32 -8.07
N ILE A 270 4.23 -0.90 -9.27
CA ILE A 270 3.38 -2.07 -9.50
C ILE A 270 3.94 -3.32 -8.81
N ALA A 271 5.27 -3.46 -8.73
CA ALA A 271 5.90 -4.56 -8.00
C ALA A 271 5.58 -4.51 -6.51
N LEU A 272 5.62 -3.32 -5.91
CA LEU A 272 5.22 -3.09 -4.53
C LEU A 272 3.75 -3.46 -4.28
N GLN A 273 2.84 -3.03 -5.16
CA GLN A 273 1.41 -3.34 -5.05
C GLN A 273 1.14 -4.84 -5.17
N VAL A 274 1.72 -5.50 -6.18
CA VAL A 274 1.59 -6.96 -6.37
C VAL A 274 2.17 -7.70 -5.17
N LEU A 275 3.35 -7.32 -4.68
CA LEU A 275 3.98 -7.95 -3.52
C LEU A 275 3.10 -7.87 -2.28
N ILE A 276 2.51 -6.71 -1.99
CA ILE A 276 1.64 -6.51 -0.81
C ILE A 276 0.37 -7.37 -0.92
N VAL A 277 -0.28 -7.38 -2.09
CA VAL A 277 -1.49 -8.18 -2.32
C VAL A 277 -1.20 -9.68 -2.16
N CYS A 278 -0.04 -10.14 -2.64
CA CYS A 278 0.40 -11.52 -2.46
C CYS A 278 0.81 -11.87 -1.02
N LEU A 279 1.04 -10.89 -0.17
CA LEU A 279 1.33 -11.04 1.27
C LEU A 279 0.06 -10.90 2.14
N ASP A 280 -1.14 -10.97 1.56
CA ASP A 280 -2.36 -10.98 2.36
C ASP A 280 -2.62 -12.37 2.98
N SER A 281 -2.92 -12.40 4.28
CA SER A 281 -3.24 -13.62 5.02
C SER A 281 -4.68 -14.09 4.86
N GLU A 282 -5.59 -13.27 4.31
CA GLU A 282 -6.95 -13.72 3.99
C GLU A 282 -7.00 -14.86 2.96
N THR A 283 -5.88 -15.17 2.28
CA THR A 283 -5.73 -16.40 1.51
C THR A 283 -5.78 -17.67 2.39
N GLN A 284 -5.73 -17.54 3.72
CA GLN A 284 -5.76 -18.63 4.69
C GLN A 284 -7.16 -18.75 5.30
N SER A 285 -8.06 -19.46 4.61
CA SER A 285 -9.38 -19.80 5.16
C SER A 285 -9.23 -20.57 6.48
N SER A 286 -9.94 -20.14 7.53
CA SER A 286 -9.93 -20.71 8.89
C SER A 286 -10.52 -22.12 9.02
N VAL A 287 -10.79 -22.81 7.90
CA VAL A 287 -11.41 -24.13 7.84
C VAL A 287 -10.69 -25.00 6.79
N LYS A 288 -9.45 -25.43 7.07
CA LYS A 288 -8.86 -26.71 6.60
C LYS A 288 -7.47 -26.93 7.22
N LYS A 289 -7.21 -28.17 7.61
CA LYS A 289 -6.09 -28.69 8.42
C LYS A 289 -4.69 -28.68 7.76
N ASN A 290 -4.43 -27.90 6.71
CA ASN A 290 -3.10 -27.84 6.09
C ASN A 290 -2.43 -26.49 6.36
N GLU A 291 -1.63 -26.49 7.43
CA GLU A 291 -0.84 -25.39 7.97
C GLU A 291 0.15 -24.81 6.93
N TYR A 292 0.10 -23.49 6.69
CA TYR A 292 1.13 -22.67 6.00
C TYR A 292 1.58 -23.08 4.57
N ALA A 293 0.95 -24.05 3.92
CA ALA A 293 1.51 -24.71 2.73
C ALA A 293 1.30 -24.00 1.39
N ASP A 294 0.30 -23.11 1.25
CA ASP A 294 -0.16 -22.71 -0.09
C ASP A 294 0.30 -21.33 -0.57
N ASN A 295 0.67 -20.41 0.34
CA ASN A 295 1.22 -19.10 -0.05
C ASN A 295 2.74 -19.07 0.18
N PHE A 296 3.49 -19.32 -0.89
CA PHE A 296 4.94 -19.35 -0.85
C PHE A 296 5.57 -17.96 -0.66
N PHE A 297 4.88 -16.86 -0.98
CA PHE A 297 5.41 -15.51 -0.74
C PHE A 297 5.55 -15.24 0.77
N ILE A 298 4.51 -15.55 1.55
CA ILE A 298 4.56 -15.44 3.02
C ILE A 298 5.63 -16.38 3.58
N ASN A 299 5.68 -17.61 3.07
CA ASN A 299 6.67 -18.61 3.47
C ASN A 299 8.11 -18.11 3.23
N TYR A 300 8.42 -17.62 2.03
CA TYR A 300 9.74 -17.08 1.71
C TYR A 300 10.08 -15.86 2.57
N LEU A 301 9.16 -14.91 2.74
CA LEU A 301 9.37 -13.74 3.59
C LEU A 301 9.71 -14.14 5.05
N SER A 302 8.98 -15.10 5.62
CA SER A 302 9.22 -15.59 6.98
C SER A 302 10.56 -16.32 7.16
N ARG A 303 11.13 -16.84 6.06
CA ARG A 303 12.39 -17.62 6.05
C ARG A 303 13.64 -16.77 5.82
N ILE A 304 13.52 -15.50 5.40
CA ILE A 304 14.67 -14.59 5.32
C ILE A 304 15.29 -14.47 6.71
N HIS A 305 16.62 -14.57 6.80
CA HIS A 305 17.31 -14.64 8.09
C HIS A 305 18.73 -14.05 8.09
N ARG A 306 19.31 -13.74 6.94
CA ARG A 306 20.67 -13.18 6.88
C ARG A 306 20.62 -11.71 7.28
N GLU A 307 21.59 -11.27 8.06
CA GLU A 307 21.66 -9.88 8.54
C GLU A 307 21.83 -8.90 7.37
N GLU A 308 22.60 -9.27 6.34
CA GLU A 308 22.78 -8.49 5.10
C GLU A 308 21.47 -8.30 4.33
N ASP A 309 20.62 -9.33 4.27
CA ASP A 309 19.30 -9.27 3.62
C ASP A 309 18.38 -8.30 4.37
N PHE A 310 18.37 -8.38 5.71
CA PHE A 310 17.60 -7.45 6.54
C PHE A 310 18.09 -6.01 6.43
N GLU A 311 19.40 -5.79 6.38
CA GLU A 311 20.00 -4.48 6.17
C GLU A 311 19.59 -3.90 4.81
N PHE A 312 19.66 -4.70 3.74
CA PHE A 312 19.23 -4.31 2.40
C PHE A 312 17.75 -3.92 2.37
N MET A 313 16.88 -4.75 2.92
CA MET A 313 15.43 -4.49 3.00
C MET A 313 15.14 -3.20 3.78
N LEU A 314 15.73 -3.07 4.97
CA LEU A 314 15.50 -1.94 5.86
C LEU A 314 16.00 -0.63 5.24
N LYS A 315 17.22 -0.61 4.70
CA LYS A 315 17.79 0.57 4.02
C LYS A 315 16.96 0.97 2.80
N GLY A 316 16.52 -0.01 2.01
CA GLY A 316 15.66 0.22 0.85
C GLY A 316 14.34 0.91 1.23
N MET A 317 13.58 0.30 2.13
CA MET A 317 12.30 0.86 2.59
C MET A 317 12.47 2.22 3.28
N THR A 318 13.50 2.38 4.11
CA THR A 318 13.78 3.64 4.83
C THR A 318 14.16 4.76 3.86
N ARG A 319 14.97 4.47 2.83
CA ARG A 319 15.31 5.43 1.76
C ARG A 319 14.06 5.96 1.08
N LEU A 320 13.14 5.06 0.73
CA LEU A 320 11.89 5.43 0.06
C LEU A 320 10.96 6.22 0.99
N LEU A 321 10.75 5.78 2.23
CA LEU A 321 9.92 6.49 3.21
C LEU A 321 10.47 7.89 3.53
N THR A 322 11.80 8.05 3.55
CA THR A 322 12.49 9.31 3.86
C THR A 322 12.54 10.27 2.68
N ASN A 323 12.36 9.80 1.43
CA ASN A 323 12.51 10.63 0.22
C ASN A 323 11.76 11.98 0.28
N PRO A 324 10.49 12.08 0.73
CA PRO A 324 9.79 13.37 0.80
C PRO A 324 10.25 14.30 1.92
N LEU A 325 10.97 13.76 2.91
CA LEU A 325 11.48 14.49 4.07
C LEU A 325 12.78 15.24 3.75
N VAL A 326 13.46 14.88 2.66
CA VAL A 326 14.72 15.50 2.26
C VAL A 326 14.46 16.93 1.81
N ALA A 327 14.80 17.88 2.68
CA ALA A 327 14.82 19.30 2.34
C ALA A 327 16.07 19.60 1.52
N THR A 328 15.88 20.19 0.34
CA THR A 328 16.96 20.69 -0.50
C THR A 328 16.94 22.21 -0.53
N TYR A 329 18.10 22.83 -0.74
CA TYR A 329 18.20 24.29 -0.90
C TYR A 329 17.39 24.81 -2.10
N LEU A 330 17.25 23.96 -3.12
CA LEU A 330 16.56 24.28 -4.36
C LEU A 330 15.14 23.69 -4.34
N PRO A 331 14.09 24.50 -4.58
CA PRO A 331 12.72 24.02 -4.52
C PRO A 331 12.48 22.96 -5.60
N SER A 332 11.79 21.88 -5.23
CA SER A 332 11.46 20.77 -6.13
C SER A 332 12.67 20.19 -6.86
N SER A 333 13.86 20.24 -6.26
CA SER A 333 15.07 19.75 -6.92
C SER A 333 15.23 18.24 -6.88
N THR A 334 14.45 17.54 -6.06
CA THR A 334 14.45 16.08 -5.96
C THR A 334 13.08 15.53 -6.31
N LYS A 335 13.10 14.36 -6.95
CA LYS A 335 11.90 13.60 -7.24
C LYS A 335 11.27 13.12 -5.93
N LYS A 336 9.94 13.27 -5.82
CA LYS A 336 9.15 12.79 -4.69
C LYS A 336 8.30 11.61 -5.13
N ILE A 337 8.50 10.46 -4.50
CA ILE A 337 7.65 9.28 -4.71
C ILE A 337 6.28 9.50 -4.05
N THR A 338 5.29 8.67 -4.38
CA THR A 338 3.92 8.79 -3.83
C THR A 338 3.43 7.54 -3.09
N CYS A 339 4.11 6.40 -3.21
CA CYS A 339 3.70 5.08 -2.71
C CYS A 339 3.96 4.83 -1.21
N HIS A 340 3.81 5.85 -0.36
CA HIS A 340 4.15 5.76 1.06
C HIS A 340 3.23 4.82 1.83
N GLN A 341 1.94 4.78 1.48
CA GLN A 341 0.99 3.91 2.16
C GLN A 341 1.35 2.45 1.92
N GLU A 342 1.67 2.10 0.68
CA GLU A 342 2.10 0.76 0.28
C GLU A 342 3.41 0.38 0.99
N LEU A 343 4.39 1.29 1.05
CA LEU A 343 5.65 1.03 1.77
C LEU A 343 5.43 0.75 3.27
N LEU A 344 4.51 1.45 3.92
CA LEU A 344 4.15 1.18 5.31
C LEU A 344 3.48 -0.20 5.46
N VAL A 345 2.61 -0.59 4.52
CA VAL A 345 2.01 -1.93 4.52
C VAL A 345 3.09 -3.01 4.33
N LEU A 346 4.03 -2.82 3.41
CA LEU A 346 5.15 -3.76 3.24
C LEU A 346 5.98 -3.90 4.53
N LEU A 347 6.35 -2.77 5.14
CA LEU A 347 7.08 -2.78 6.42
C LEU A 347 6.32 -3.52 7.51
N TRP A 348 5.01 -3.26 7.63
CA TRP A 348 4.14 -3.98 8.56
C TRP A 348 4.17 -5.49 8.31
N LYS A 349 3.98 -5.93 7.05
CA LYS A 349 4.01 -7.35 6.67
C LYS A 349 5.37 -8.01 6.94
N CYS A 350 6.48 -7.29 6.74
CA CYS A 350 7.82 -7.77 7.11
C CYS A 350 7.95 -8.00 8.61
N CYS A 351 7.46 -7.09 9.44
CA CYS A 351 7.48 -7.25 10.90
C CYS A 351 6.53 -8.35 11.38
N GLU A 352 5.35 -8.46 10.78
CA GLU A 352 4.32 -9.45 11.13
C GLU A 352 4.79 -10.88 10.82
N TYR A 353 5.20 -11.16 9.58
CA TYR A 353 5.54 -12.51 9.14
C TYR A 353 6.98 -12.93 9.41
N ASN A 354 7.88 -11.98 9.70
CA ASN A 354 9.28 -12.29 10.01
C ASN A 354 9.72 -11.67 11.34
N GLN A 355 9.55 -12.44 12.41
CA GLN A 355 9.97 -12.05 13.76
C GLN A 355 11.49 -11.77 13.85
N LYS A 356 12.33 -12.45 13.05
CA LYS A 356 13.78 -12.18 13.02
C LYS A 356 14.08 -10.80 12.44
N PHE A 357 13.36 -10.38 11.40
CA PHE A 357 13.44 -9.02 10.87
C PHE A 357 12.99 -8.00 11.92
N MET A 358 11.87 -8.27 12.63
CA MET A 358 11.41 -7.40 13.71
C MET A 358 12.46 -7.25 14.83
N PHE A 359 13.08 -8.35 15.27
CA PHE A 359 14.17 -8.29 16.24
C PHE A 359 15.40 -7.55 15.71
N TYR A 360 15.77 -7.73 14.43
CA TYR A 360 16.86 -6.99 13.80
C TYR A 360 16.60 -5.48 13.81
N LEU A 361 15.40 -5.05 13.40
CA LEU A 361 14.97 -3.65 13.42
C LEU A 361 15.12 -3.03 14.82
N LEU A 362 14.76 -3.78 15.86
CA LEU A 362 14.79 -3.34 17.26
C LEU A 362 16.18 -3.45 17.91
N LYS A 363 17.10 -4.24 17.34
CA LYS A 363 18.46 -4.46 17.86
C LYS A 363 19.29 -3.18 17.74
N THR A 364 19.20 -2.48 16.63
CA THR A 364 20.00 -1.27 16.34
C THR A 364 19.20 0.00 16.67
N SER A 365 19.73 1.17 16.29
CA SER A 365 18.97 2.42 16.39
C SER A 365 18.28 2.78 15.08
N ASP A 366 18.33 1.89 14.10
CA ASP A 366 17.78 2.10 12.76
C ASP A 366 16.25 2.15 12.81
N VAL A 367 15.64 1.56 13.85
CA VAL A 367 14.21 1.76 14.17
C VAL A 367 13.83 3.24 14.29
N LEU A 368 14.75 4.12 14.71
CA LEU A 368 14.49 5.56 14.79
C LEU A 368 14.51 6.21 13.39
N GLU A 369 15.33 5.68 12.48
CA GLU A 369 15.34 6.12 11.08
C GLU A 369 14.06 5.73 10.34
N VAL A 370 13.38 4.67 10.79
CA VAL A 370 12.03 4.29 10.34
C VAL A 370 10.95 5.11 11.04
N LEU A 371 11.06 5.33 12.35
CA LEU A 371 10.07 6.07 13.15
C LEU A 371 9.84 7.49 12.63
N VAL A 372 10.92 8.21 12.29
CA VAL A 372 10.83 9.63 11.89
C VAL A 372 9.99 9.83 10.61
N PRO A 373 10.22 9.08 9.50
CA PRO A 373 9.34 9.07 8.34
C PRO A 373 7.88 8.71 8.66
N ILE A 374 7.64 7.70 9.50
CA ILE A 374 6.26 7.32 9.89
C ILE A 374 5.56 8.51 10.56
N LEU A 375 6.21 9.14 11.55
CA LEU A 375 5.66 10.30 12.25
C LEU A 375 5.46 11.51 11.34
N PHE A 376 6.36 11.73 10.37
CA PHE A 376 6.19 12.77 9.35
C PHE A 376 4.94 12.53 8.51
N HIS A 377 4.78 11.33 7.95
CA HIS A 377 3.67 11.00 7.05
C HIS A 377 2.31 11.05 7.76
N VAL A 378 2.26 10.53 9.00
CA VAL A 378 1.08 10.60 9.86
C VAL A 378 0.73 12.06 10.20
N SER A 379 1.73 12.87 10.59
CA SER A 379 1.52 14.28 10.93
C SER A 379 1.09 15.12 9.73
N ALA A 380 1.68 14.90 8.56
CA ALA A 380 1.36 15.60 7.32
C ALA A 380 -0.06 15.27 6.83
N SER A 381 -0.52 14.03 7.07
CA SER A 381 -1.82 13.55 6.60
C SER A 381 -2.99 13.81 7.56
N ARG A 382 -2.73 14.32 8.77
CA ARG A 382 -3.70 14.40 9.87
C ARG A 382 -5.02 15.13 9.58
N ASN A 383 -5.00 16.05 8.62
CA ASN A 383 -6.16 16.87 8.24
C ASN A 383 -6.88 16.34 7.01
N ASP A 384 -6.34 15.34 6.32
CA ASP A 384 -6.88 14.78 5.08
C ASP A 384 -7.74 13.53 5.38
N PRO A 385 -9.07 13.60 5.25
CA PRO A 385 -9.94 12.44 5.47
C PRO A 385 -9.67 11.26 4.54
N ALA A 386 -9.09 11.49 3.35
CA ALA A 386 -8.77 10.43 2.39
C ALA A 386 -7.55 9.61 2.82
N ARG A 387 -6.69 10.15 3.69
CA ARG A 387 -5.44 9.52 4.14
C ARG A 387 -5.53 8.88 5.53
N VAL A 388 -6.75 8.70 6.04
CA VAL A 388 -6.97 8.05 7.35
C VAL A 388 -6.35 6.65 7.37
N GLY A 389 -6.46 5.87 6.28
CA GLY A 389 -5.82 4.55 6.16
C GLY A 389 -4.31 4.57 6.38
N LEU A 390 -3.60 5.54 5.79
CA LEU A 390 -2.16 5.74 6.00
C LEU A 390 -1.84 6.05 7.47
N ILE A 391 -2.67 6.86 8.13
CA ILE A 391 -2.49 7.18 9.55
C ILE A 391 -2.67 5.93 10.42
N HIS A 392 -3.73 5.14 10.17
CA HIS A 392 -3.95 3.86 10.86
C HIS A 392 -2.73 2.94 10.71
N MET A 393 -2.23 2.75 9.48
CA MET A 393 -1.05 1.91 9.25
C MET A 393 0.18 2.40 10.01
N GLY A 394 0.48 3.71 9.97
CA GLY A 394 1.60 4.28 10.71
C GLY A 394 1.48 4.11 12.22
N VAL A 395 0.28 4.35 12.78
CA VAL A 395 0.02 4.18 14.21
C VAL A 395 0.11 2.71 14.63
N PHE A 396 -0.41 1.78 13.82
CA PHE A 396 -0.34 0.36 14.12
C PHE A 396 1.09 -0.16 14.10
N ILE A 397 1.92 0.23 13.13
CA ILE A 397 3.35 -0.12 13.13
C ILE A 397 4.02 0.35 14.41
N ILE A 398 3.77 1.61 14.84
CA ILE A 398 4.34 2.12 16.09
C ILE A 398 3.77 1.35 17.30
N LEU A 399 2.50 0.96 17.28
CA LEU A 399 1.89 0.12 18.33
C LEU A 399 2.60 -1.22 18.45
N LEU A 400 2.83 -1.91 17.33
CA LEU A 400 3.58 -3.16 17.28
C LEU A 400 4.99 -2.97 17.87
N LEU A 401 5.73 -1.96 17.42
CA LEU A 401 7.08 -1.67 17.92
C LEU A 401 7.09 -1.28 19.40
N SER A 402 6.05 -0.59 19.87
CA SER A 402 5.96 -0.12 21.26
C SER A 402 5.85 -1.25 22.29
N GLY A 403 5.37 -2.42 21.89
CA GLY A 403 5.32 -3.60 22.75
C GLY A 403 6.69 -4.13 23.17
N GLU A 404 7.75 -3.70 22.47
CA GLU A 404 9.11 -4.19 22.69
C GLU A 404 9.95 -3.22 23.51
N ARG A 405 10.55 -3.70 24.61
CA ARG A 405 11.39 -2.90 25.53
C ARG A 405 12.47 -2.09 24.80
N ASN A 406 13.12 -2.71 23.82
CA ASN A 406 14.22 -2.07 23.08
C ASN A 406 13.76 -0.80 22.37
N PHE A 407 12.54 -0.76 21.83
CA PHE A 407 11.99 0.43 21.20
C PHE A 407 11.91 1.59 22.20
N GLY A 408 11.26 1.37 23.36
CA GLY A 408 11.14 2.37 24.42
C GLY A 408 12.49 2.89 24.91
N VAL A 409 13.48 2.02 25.07
CA VAL A 409 14.86 2.42 25.44
C VAL A 409 15.50 3.29 24.36
N ARG A 410 15.36 2.94 23.08
CA ARG A 410 15.95 3.68 21.94
C ARG A 410 15.35 5.07 21.76
N LEU A 411 14.09 5.29 22.14
CA LEU A 411 13.45 6.61 22.04
C LEU A 411 14.17 7.72 22.82
N ASN A 412 14.98 7.38 23.82
CA ASN A 412 15.80 8.34 24.58
C ASN A 412 16.95 8.96 23.78
N LYS A 413 17.24 8.48 22.58
CA LYS A 413 18.28 9.10 21.74
C LYS A 413 17.90 10.55 21.39
N PRO A 414 18.85 11.50 21.42
CA PRO A 414 18.61 12.88 21.00
C PRO A 414 18.02 12.93 19.60
N TYR A 415 17.00 13.76 19.41
CA TYR A 415 16.40 14.01 18.11
C TYR A 415 17.04 15.25 17.48
N THR A 416 17.62 15.07 16.29
CA THR A 416 18.10 16.18 15.46
C THR A 416 17.07 16.42 14.36
N PRO A 417 16.48 17.63 14.27
CA PRO A 417 15.52 17.94 13.21
C PRO A 417 16.17 17.79 11.83
N ARG A 418 15.78 16.74 11.09
CA ARG A 418 16.18 16.52 9.69
C ARG A 418 15.07 16.86 8.69
N ALA A 419 13.83 16.90 9.16
CA ALA A 419 12.64 17.09 8.34
C ALA A 419 11.75 18.18 8.95
N ALA A 420 11.05 18.92 8.09
CA ALA A 420 10.02 19.88 8.51
C ALA A 420 8.76 19.14 8.95
N ILE A 421 8.82 18.41 10.07
CA ILE A 421 7.63 17.91 10.74
C ILE A 421 6.93 19.12 11.34
N ASP A 422 5.64 19.28 11.06
CA ASP A 422 4.81 20.38 11.56
C ASP A 422 4.54 20.19 13.08
N VAL A 423 5.56 20.46 13.88
CA VAL A 423 5.57 20.53 15.35
C VAL A 423 6.37 21.76 15.77
N GLN A 424 6.07 22.30 16.95
CA GLN A 424 6.84 23.40 17.51
C GLN A 424 8.30 22.97 17.69
N SER A 425 9.25 23.84 17.34
CA SER A 425 10.68 23.58 17.54
C SER A 425 10.98 23.27 19.01
N PHE A 426 11.71 22.19 19.24
CA PHE A 426 12.09 21.73 20.56
C PHE A 426 13.48 21.10 20.53
N THR A 427 14.13 21.02 21.69
CA THR A 427 15.36 20.26 21.91
C THR A 427 15.00 19.11 22.83
N GLY A 428 15.19 17.88 22.38
CA GLY A 428 14.78 16.70 23.13
C GLY A 428 15.14 15.41 22.43
N THR A 429 14.40 14.36 22.78
CA THR A 429 14.61 12.99 22.32
C THR A 429 13.58 12.57 21.26
N HIS A 430 13.71 11.38 20.71
CA HIS A 430 12.68 10.83 19.82
C HIS A 430 11.36 10.54 20.57
N ALA A 431 11.41 10.31 21.89
CA ALA A 431 10.21 10.23 22.72
C ALA A 431 9.42 11.55 22.73
N ASP A 432 10.13 12.68 22.79
CA ASP A 432 9.50 14.00 22.72
C ASP A 432 8.81 14.22 21.38
N LEU A 433 9.47 13.86 20.26
CA LEU A 433 8.88 13.94 18.94
C LEU A 433 7.58 13.12 18.86
N LEU A 434 7.61 11.87 19.35
CA LEU A 434 6.47 10.97 19.38
C LEU A 434 5.29 11.59 20.15
N ILE A 435 5.52 12.08 21.37
CA ILE A 435 4.51 12.70 22.22
C ILE A 435 3.93 13.96 21.55
N LEU A 436 4.77 14.80 20.96
CA LEU A 436 4.33 16.04 20.30
C LEU A 436 3.46 15.77 19.07
N VAL A 437 3.84 14.79 18.24
CA VAL A 437 3.05 14.38 17.07
C VAL A 437 1.72 13.79 17.53
N PHE A 438 1.72 12.89 18.52
CA PHE A 438 0.50 12.25 19.01
C PHE A 438 -0.46 13.24 19.67
N HIS A 439 0.07 14.19 20.45
CA HIS A 439 -0.72 15.31 20.98
C HIS A 439 -1.41 16.08 19.85
N LYS A 440 -0.70 16.37 18.76
CA LYS A 440 -1.25 17.11 17.61
C LYS A 440 -2.33 16.33 16.87
N LEU A 441 -2.14 15.01 16.68
CA LEU A 441 -3.16 14.12 16.12
C LEU A 441 -4.43 14.12 16.95
N ILE A 442 -4.30 14.05 18.28
CA ILE A 442 -5.43 14.03 19.20
C ILE A 442 -6.17 15.39 19.23
N THR A 443 -5.42 16.49 19.27
CA THR A 443 -6.01 17.82 19.52
C THR A 443 -6.44 18.57 18.28
N THR A 444 -5.75 18.37 17.15
CA THR A 444 -5.97 19.12 15.90
C THR A 444 -6.28 18.23 14.70
N GLY A 445 -6.23 16.90 14.87
CA GLY A 445 -6.51 15.97 13.81
C GLY A 445 -8.00 15.90 13.43
N ASN A 446 -8.25 15.27 12.29
CA ASN A 446 -9.61 15.00 11.82
C ASN A 446 -10.41 14.17 12.85
N HIS A 447 -11.72 14.43 12.97
CA HIS A 447 -12.65 13.69 13.84
C HIS A 447 -12.62 12.17 13.62
N ARG A 448 -12.33 11.70 12.40
CA ARG A 448 -12.16 10.26 12.10
C ARG A 448 -11.01 9.61 12.86
N LEU A 449 -10.05 10.39 13.37
CA LEU A 449 -8.92 9.89 14.17
C LEU A 449 -9.28 9.61 15.62
N GLN A 450 -10.51 9.91 16.07
CA GLN A 450 -10.94 9.58 17.43
C GLN A 450 -10.86 8.08 17.73
N SER A 451 -11.09 7.22 16.73
CA SER A 451 -10.93 5.76 16.84
C SER A 451 -9.50 5.32 17.15
N LEU A 452 -8.50 6.19 16.94
CA LEU A 452 -7.09 5.91 17.19
C LEU A 452 -6.60 6.41 18.55
N PHE A 453 -7.41 7.14 19.32
CA PHE A 453 -6.95 7.74 20.57
C PHE A 453 -6.48 6.68 21.57
N ASP A 454 -7.21 5.57 21.69
CA ASP A 454 -6.82 4.45 22.54
C ASP A 454 -5.47 3.87 22.12
N CYS A 455 -5.24 3.67 20.81
CA CYS A 455 -3.97 3.15 20.28
C CYS A 455 -2.81 4.12 20.52
N LEU A 456 -3.00 5.42 20.26
CA LEU A 456 -1.99 6.45 20.47
C LEU A 456 -1.57 6.53 21.94
N LEU A 457 -2.53 6.48 22.87
CA LEU A 457 -2.22 6.49 24.30
C LEU A 457 -1.60 5.19 24.77
N THR A 458 -2.04 4.04 24.25
CA THR A 458 -1.46 2.72 24.55
C THR A 458 0.02 2.67 24.17
N ILE A 459 0.40 3.23 23.02
CA ILE A 459 1.81 3.36 22.62
C ILE A 459 2.60 4.14 23.68
N ILE A 460 2.08 5.28 24.13
CA ILE A 460 2.76 6.11 25.15
C ILE A 460 2.87 5.33 26.47
N VAL A 461 1.81 4.62 26.87
CA VAL A 461 1.82 3.74 28.05
C VAL A 461 2.93 2.70 27.93
N ASN A 462 3.00 1.97 26.82
CA ASN A 462 4.00 0.92 26.61
C ASN A 462 5.45 1.43 26.73
N VAL A 463 5.73 2.63 26.22
CA VAL A 463 7.10 3.19 26.27
C VAL A 463 7.40 3.96 27.56
N SER A 464 6.38 4.37 28.30
CA SER A 464 6.49 5.25 29.48
C SER A 464 7.47 4.76 30.58
N PRO A 465 7.60 3.45 30.90
CA PRO A 465 8.57 3.00 31.91
C PRO A 465 10.03 3.21 31.51
N TYR A 466 10.31 3.50 30.24
CA TYR A 466 11.65 3.62 29.67
C TYR A 466 12.06 5.06 29.35
N LEU A 467 11.17 6.05 29.49
CA LEU A 467 11.45 7.44 29.13
C LEU A 467 12.27 8.12 30.21
N LYS A 468 13.57 8.31 29.97
CA LYS A 468 14.54 8.80 30.97
C LYS A 468 14.50 10.30 31.19
N SER A 469 14.23 11.08 30.14
CA SER A 469 14.28 12.54 30.22
C SER A 469 13.39 13.15 29.16
N ILE A 470 12.12 13.38 29.52
CA ILE A 470 11.20 14.13 28.65
C ILE A 470 11.44 15.63 28.81
N SER A 471 11.33 16.34 27.68
CA SER A 471 11.39 17.79 27.63
C SER A 471 10.21 18.43 28.38
N MET A 472 10.42 19.67 28.82
CA MET A 472 9.35 20.49 29.37
C MET A 472 8.17 20.65 28.40
N PHE A 473 8.42 20.67 27.09
CA PHE A 473 7.37 20.77 26.07
C PHE A 473 6.50 19.50 26.04
N ALA A 474 7.11 18.31 25.94
CA ALA A 474 6.39 17.05 25.95
C ALA A 474 5.61 16.84 27.27
N ALA A 475 6.21 17.17 28.41
CA ALA A 475 5.55 17.12 29.72
C ALA A 475 4.28 18.00 29.74
N ASN A 476 4.36 19.25 29.25
CA ASN A 476 3.19 20.13 29.15
C ASN A 476 2.12 19.57 28.20
N LYS A 477 2.50 18.89 27.11
CA LYS A 477 1.53 18.26 26.20
C LYS A 477 0.81 17.08 26.85
N LEU A 478 1.50 16.24 27.63
CA LEU A 478 0.85 15.15 28.37
C LEU A 478 -0.17 15.69 29.38
N ILE A 479 0.21 16.69 30.17
CA ILE A 479 -0.72 17.30 31.15
C ILE A 479 -1.87 18.02 30.45
N HIS A 480 -1.64 18.64 29.29
CA HIS A 480 -2.72 19.23 28.49
C HIS A 480 -3.73 18.18 28.01
N LEU A 481 -3.31 16.96 27.66
CA LEU A 481 -4.25 15.89 27.31
C LEU A 481 -5.09 15.47 28.52
N ILE A 482 -4.49 15.38 29.72
CA ILE A 482 -5.23 15.09 30.96
C ILE A 482 -6.24 16.20 31.22
N GLU A 483 -5.83 17.46 31.13
CA GLU A 483 -6.69 18.63 31.31
C GLU A 483 -7.85 18.65 30.30
N ALA A 484 -7.60 18.27 29.04
CA ALA A 484 -8.64 18.23 28.01
C ALA A 484 -9.63 17.07 28.24
N PHE A 485 -9.14 15.87 28.53
CA PHE A 485 -9.97 14.68 28.69
C PHE A 485 -10.69 14.62 30.04
N SER A 486 -10.17 15.27 31.09
CA SER A 486 -10.83 15.39 32.39
C SER A 486 -11.99 16.38 32.41
N THR A 487 -12.22 17.11 31.31
CA THR A 487 -13.34 18.04 31.23
C THR A 487 -14.68 17.31 31.35
N PRO A 488 -15.60 17.72 32.25
CA PRO A 488 -16.82 16.97 32.52
C PRO A 488 -17.67 16.69 31.28
N TRP A 489 -17.76 17.65 30.34
CA TRP A 489 -18.53 17.44 29.12
C TRP A 489 -17.94 16.33 28.23
N PHE A 490 -16.61 16.23 28.14
CA PHE A 490 -15.95 15.23 27.31
C PHE A 490 -16.04 13.89 28.03
N LEU A 491 -15.58 13.84 29.28
CA LEU A 491 -15.55 12.63 30.09
C LEU A 491 -16.91 11.92 30.13
N PHE A 492 -18.01 12.66 30.31
CA PHE A 492 -19.34 12.06 30.39
C PHE A 492 -20.04 11.86 29.03
N SER A 493 -19.44 12.28 27.92
CA SER A 493 -20.08 12.15 26.59
C SER A 493 -20.08 10.73 26.04
N SER A 494 -19.19 9.86 26.54
CA SER A 494 -19.14 8.44 26.20
C SER A 494 -18.78 7.62 27.43
N PRO A 495 -19.37 6.43 27.62
CA PRO A 495 -19.01 5.54 28.71
C PRO A 495 -17.55 5.07 28.67
N THR A 496 -16.85 5.20 27.54
CA THR A 496 -15.45 4.75 27.38
C THR A 496 -14.42 5.85 27.57
N ASN A 497 -14.82 7.13 27.63
CA ASN A 497 -13.87 8.25 27.63
C ASN A 497 -12.96 8.29 28.88
N HIS A 498 -13.38 7.67 29.98
CA HIS A 498 -12.55 7.57 31.18
C HIS A 498 -11.28 6.72 30.94
N LEU A 499 -11.29 5.80 29.96
CA LEU A 499 -10.13 4.97 29.62
C LEU A 499 -8.95 5.82 29.13
N LEU A 500 -9.23 6.91 28.40
CA LEU A 500 -8.19 7.84 27.94
C LEU A 500 -7.47 8.53 29.10
N ILE A 501 -8.21 8.90 30.15
CA ILE A 501 -7.62 9.45 31.38
C ILE A 501 -6.81 8.38 32.10
N PHE A 502 -7.34 7.16 32.21
CA PHE A 502 -6.64 6.05 32.83
C PHE A 502 -5.27 5.80 32.18
N PHE A 503 -5.22 5.73 30.85
CA PHE A 503 -3.95 5.59 30.13
C PHE A 503 -2.98 6.73 30.42
N LEU A 504 -3.43 7.98 30.45
CA LEU A 504 -2.55 9.12 30.74
C LEU A 504 -2.05 9.12 32.18
N LEU A 505 -2.88 8.75 33.15
CA LEU A 505 -2.44 8.59 34.54
C LEU A 505 -1.42 7.47 34.67
N GLU A 506 -1.62 6.36 33.96
CA GLU A 506 -0.68 5.25 33.90
C GLU A 506 0.67 5.68 33.32
N VAL A 507 0.68 6.51 32.26
CA VAL A 507 1.91 7.11 31.73
C VAL A 507 2.66 7.90 32.80
N LEU A 508 1.96 8.74 33.58
CA LEU A 508 2.57 9.51 34.66
C LEU A 508 3.13 8.60 35.76
N ASN A 509 2.35 7.62 36.18
CA ASN A 509 2.74 6.65 37.21
C ASN A 509 3.99 5.88 36.78
N ASN A 510 4.04 5.36 35.56
CA ASN A 510 5.18 4.64 35.03
C ASN A 510 6.45 5.51 34.99
N ILE A 511 6.35 6.75 34.50
CA ILE A 511 7.52 7.64 34.45
C ILE A 511 8.01 7.98 35.86
N ILE A 512 7.10 8.28 36.79
CA ILE A 512 7.45 8.59 38.19
C ILE A 512 8.02 7.37 38.89
N GLN A 513 7.46 6.18 38.68
CA GLN A 513 7.86 4.97 39.38
C GLN A 513 9.23 4.46 38.91
N TYR A 514 9.50 4.52 37.60
CA TYR A 514 10.68 3.87 37.02
C TYR A 514 11.77 4.84 36.55
N GLN A 515 11.44 6.11 36.28
CA GLN A 515 12.35 7.08 35.68
C GLN A 515 12.32 8.45 36.40
N PHE A 516 12.02 8.48 37.70
CA PHE A 516 11.89 9.71 38.48
C PHE A 516 13.09 10.66 38.31
N ASP A 517 14.30 10.14 38.50
CA ASP A 517 15.54 10.92 38.62
C ASP A 517 15.82 11.80 37.40
N GLY A 518 15.46 11.32 36.20
CA GLY A 518 15.72 12.05 34.95
C GLY A 518 14.54 12.90 34.45
N ASN A 519 13.36 12.80 35.07
CA ASN A 519 12.12 13.45 34.62
C ASN A 519 11.66 14.60 35.52
N SER A 520 12.61 15.42 35.99
CA SER A 520 12.33 16.62 36.79
C SER A 520 11.37 17.61 36.09
N ASN A 521 11.46 17.73 34.77
CA ASN A 521 10.54 18.54 33.95
C ASN A 521 9.07 18.08 34.11
N LEU A 522 8.83 16.76 34.13
CA LEU A 522 7.49 16.21 34.30
C LEU A 522 6.97 16.50 35.70
N VAL A 523 7.77 16.20 36.72
CA VAL A 523 7.42 16.43 38.14
C VAL A 523 7.10 17.92 38.37
N TYR A 524 7.95 18.81 37.86
CA TYR A 524 7.72 20.25 37.92
C TYR A 524 6.41 20.66 37.23
N THR A 525 6.12 20.10 36.05
CA THR A 525 4.88 20.38 35.31
C THR A 525 3.65 19.91 36.09
N ILE A 526 3.69 18.72 36.71
CA ILE A 526 2.62 18.19 37.56
C ILE A 526 2.36 19.14 38.75
N ILE A 527 3.41 19.57 39.45
CA ILE A 527 3.28 20.49 40.60
C ILE A 527 2.68 21.83 40.17
N ARG A 528 3.13 22.37 39.03
CA ARG A 528 2.63 23.64 38.48
C ARG A 528 1.16 23.53 38.06
N LYS A 529 0.74 22.37 37.56
CA LYS A 529 -0.62 22.08 37.09
C LYS A 529 -1.45 21.24 38.07
N ARG A 530 -1.08 21.22 39.37
CA ARG A 530 -1.74 20.40 40.41
C ARG A 530 -3.26 20.55 40.47
N GLN A 531 -3.78 21.73 40.11
CA GLN A 531 -5.22 22.00 40.07
C GLN A 531 -5.99 21.08 39.11
N VAL A 532 -5.37 20.63 38.00
CA VAL A 532 -5.99 19.68 37.07
C VAL A 532 -6.31 18.37 37.79
N PHE A 533 -5.39 17.88 38.64
CA PHE A 533 -5.57 16.66 39.41
C PHE A 533 -6.55 16.83 40.56
N TYR A 534 -6.53 17.97 41.25
CA TYR A 534 -7.54 18.26 42.28
C TYR A 534 -8.95 18.38 41.70
N GLN A 535 -9.11 18.94 40.51
CA GLN A 535 -10.40 19.00 39.82
C GLN A 535 -10.88 17.60 39.41
N LEU A 536 -9.99 16.76 38.90
CA LEU A 536 -10.31 15.37 38.54
C LEU A 536 -10.70 14.54 39.77
N ALA A 537 -9.98 14.69 40.90
CA ALA A 537 -10.27 13.97 42.14
C ALA A 537 -11.59 14.41 42.79
N ASN A 538 -11.98 15.68 42.64
CA ASN A 538 -13.21 16.25 43.22
C ASN A 538 -14.38 16.30 42.21
N LEU A 539 -14.32 15.50 41.15
CA LEU A 539 -15.31 15.53 40.08
C LEU A 539 -16.64 14.94 40.58
N SER A 540 -17.72 15.73 40.54
CA SER A 540 -19.06 15.27 40.98
C SER A 540 -19.58 14.16 40.07
N SER A 541 -20.07 13.09 40.69
CA SER A 541 -20.71 11.94 40.04
C SER A 541 -22.24 12.02 40.08
N ASP A 542 -22.82 13.13 40.55
CA ASP A 542 -24.26 13.28 40.71
C ASP A 542 -24.97 13.34 39.35
N SER A 543 -26.07 12.59 39.20
CA SER A 543 -26.82 12.51 37.94
C SER A 543 -27.26 13.89 37.42
N ALA A 544 -27.70 14.78 38.32
CA ALA A 544 -28.09 16.15 37.97
C ALA A 544 -26.91 16.98 37.43
N TYR A 545 -25.71 16.81 38.00
CA TYR A 545 -24.50 17.48 37.54
C TYR A 545 -24.07 16.97 36.15
N ILE A 546 -24.09 15.65 35.95
CA ILE A 546 -23.77 15.01 34.66
C ILE A 546 -24.72 15.50 33.57
N MET A 547 -26.04 15.48 33.82
CA MET A 547 -27.04 15.97 32.86
C MET A 547 -26.81 17.44 32.51
N LYS A 548 -26.53 18.29 33.51
CA LYS A 548 -26.24 19.71 33.31
C LYS A 548 -25.01 19.93 32.42
N MET A 549 -23.94 19.17 32.65
CA MET A 549 -22.69 19.28 31.87
C MET A 549 -22.86 18.80 30.43
N LEU A 550 -23.66 17.76 30.19
CA LEU A 550 -23.98 17.29 28.83
C LEU A 550 -24.89 18.26 28.06
N GLN A 551 -25.81 18.94 28.75
CA GLN A 551 -26.73 19.91 28.14
C GLN A 551 -26.06 21.24 27.77
N GLY A 552 -25.08 21.71 28.56
CA GLY A 552 -24.42 23.01 28.39
C GLY A 552 -23.77 23.26 27.01
N ARG A 553 -23.49 22.21 26.23
CA ARG A 553 -22.90 22.34 24.88
C ARG A 553 -23.93 22.41 23.74
N LYS A 554 -25.16 21.89 23.94
CA LYS A 554 -26.27 22.09 22.98
C LYS A 554 -26.65 23.58 22.90
N GLY A 555 -26.62 24.29 24.02
CA GLY A 555 -26.87 25.74 24.08
C GLY A 555 -25.81 26.61 23.40
N ARG A 556 -24.52 26.25 23.49
CA ARG A 556 -23.41 27.01 22.86
C ARG A 556 -23.40 26.95 21.33
N LYS A 557 -23.81 25.82 20.72
CA LYS A 557 -24.01 25.76 19.26
C LYS A 557 -25.21 26.59 18.80
N SER A 558 -26.25 26.72 19.62
CA SER A 558 -27.42 27.54 19.29
C SER A 558 -27.14 29.03 19.42
N ALA A 559 -26.36 29.47 20.41
CA ALA A 559 -26.04 30.88 20.62
C ALA A 559 -25.18 31.49 19.49
N ALA A 560 -24.24 30.73 18.92
CA ALA A 560 -23.42 31.16 17.79
C ALA A 560 -24.22 31.34 16.48
N VAL A 561 -25.37 30.65 16.34
CA VAL A 561 -26.30 30.80 15.22
C VAL A 561 -27.24 32.00 15.42
N THR A 562 -27.47 32.42 16.66
CA THR A 562 -28.33 33.58 16.96
C THR A 562 -27.59 34.92 16.81
N GLU A 563 -26.30 35.00 17.17
CA GLU A 563 -25.49 36.21 17.00
C GLU A 563 -25.17 36.54 15.53
N SER A 564 -25.14 35.53 14.65
CA SER A 564 -24.99 35.73 13.20
C SER A 564 -26.27 36.18 12.50
N LYS A 565 -27.44 36.07 13.15
CA LYS A 565 -28.72 36.56 12.63
C LYS A 565 -29.09 37.96 13.14
N SER A 566 -28.56 38.39 14.27
CA SER A 566 -28.85 39.71 14.86
C SER A 566 -28.02 40.86 14.27
N SER A 567 -27.08 40.59 13.36
CA SER A 567 -26.19 41.59 12.75
C SER A 567 -26.60 42.01 11.32
N ILE A 568 -27.74 41.54 10.79
CA ILE A 568 -28.19 41.81 9.41
C ILE A 568 -29.44 42.71 9.32
N VAL A 569 -30.07 43.09 10.44
CA VAL A 569 -31.31 43.89 10.41
C VAL A 569 -31.14 45.18 11.22
N ASP A 570 -30.52 46.19 10.62
CA ASP A 570 -30.83 47.60 10.89
C ASP A 570 -30.20 48.49 9.81
N GLY A 571 -30.86 48.56 8.65
CA GLY A 571 -30.62 49.57 7.62
C GLY A 571 -31.92 50.31 7.33
N LYS A 572 -32.11 51.47 7.98
CA LYS A 572 -33.21 52.40 7.65
C LYS A 572 -33.03 52.96 6.24
N PRO A 573 -34.10 53.12 5.45
CA PRO A 573 -34.03 53.87 4.20
C PRO A 573 -34.11 55.37 4.52
N VAL A 574 -33.21 56.16 3.94
CA VAL A 574 -33.33 57.62 3.88
C VAL A 574 -33.55 57.96 2.42
N GLY A 575 -34.66 58.65 2.15
CA GLY A 575 -34.98 59.26 0.86
C GLY A 575 -34.25 60.56 0.64
#